data_AF-A0A8T6RNK8-F1
#
_entry.id   AF-A0A8T6RNK8-F1
#
_cell.length_a   1.000
_cell.length_b   1.000
_cell.length_c   1.000
_cell.angle_alpha   90.00
_cell.angle_beta   90.00
_cell.angle_gamma   90.00
#
_symmetry.space_group_name_H-M   'P 1'
#
loop_
_entity.id
_entity.type
_entity.pdbx_description
1 polymer ?
#
loop_
_entity_poly.entity_id
_entity_poly.type
_entity_poly.pdbx_seq_one_letter_code
_entity_poly.pdbx_strand_id
1 'polypeptide(L)' 'MTEVDEAEIEEIRREVMEDFPDDPALQQVHMARRILALEAQKQGKTVGEISRSIVEKS' A
#
# COMPACT_ATOMS: atom_id res chain seq x y z
N MET A 1 -5.73 -13.47 2.13
CA MET A 1 -6.40 -12.62 1.13
C MET A 1 -6.13 -11.20 1.56
N THR A 2 -5.61 -10.36 0.68
CA THR A 2 -5.48 -8.92 0.94
C THR A 2 -6.88 -8.32 0.94
N GLU A 3 -7.19 -7.43 1.88
CA GLU A 3 -8.48 -6.70 1.91
C GLU A 3 -8.56 -5.61 0.83
N VAL A 4 -7.43 -5.34 0.17
CA VAL A 4 -7.31 -4.43 -0.97
C VAL A 4 -7.44 -5.24 -2.27
N ASP A 5 -8.32 -4.77 -3.15
CA ASP A 5 -8.56 -5.40 -4.45
C ASP A 5 -7.60 -4.88 -5.54
N GLU A 6 -7.63 -5.52 -6.70
CA GLU A 6 -6.73 -5.20 -7.81
C GLU A 6 -7.03 -3.82 -8.43
N ALA A 7 -8.29 -3.37 -8.40
CA ALA A 7 -8.67 -2.07 -8.93
C ALA A 7 -8.13 -0.94 -8.06
N GLU A 8 -8.18 -1.10 -6.74
CA GLU A 8 -7.60 -0.18 -5.77
C GLU A 8 -6.08 -0.13 -5.87
N ILE A 9 -5.41 -1.27 -6.07
CA ILE A 9 -3.96 -1.31 -6.29
C ILE A 9 -3.59 -0.54 -7.57
N GLU A 10 -4.36 -0.71 -8.66
CA GLU A 10 -4.09 -0.01 -9.92
C GLU A 10 -4.40 1.49 -9.85
N GLU A 11 -5.40 1.90 -9.06
CA GLU A 11 -5.63 3.31 -8.75
C GLU A 11 -4.44 3.93 -8.00
N ILE A 12 -4.01 3.29 -6.90
CA ILE A 12 -2.82 3.71 -6.14
C ILE A 12 -1.59 3.78 -7.03
N ARG A 13 -1.41 2.80 -7.92
CA ARG A 13 -0.29 2.77 -8.86
C ARG A 13 -0.33 3.98 -9.80
N ARG A 14 -1.47 4.28 -10.41
CA ARG A 14 -1.63 5.44 -11.31
C ARG A 14 -1.32 6.75 -10.61
N GLU A 15 -1.91 6.98 -9.45
CA GLU A 15 -1.66 8.21 -8.68
C GLU A 15 -0.17 8.36 -8.32
N VAL A 16 0.47 7.28 -7.86
CA VAL A 16 1.88 7.33 -7.45
C VAL A 16 2.82 7.54 -8.64
N MET A 17 2.50 7.00 -9.81
CA MET A 17 3.25 7.28 -11.04
C MET A 17 3.10 8.74 -11.50
N GLU A 18 1.92 9.34 -11.30
CA GLU A 18 1.69 10.77 -11.58
C GLU A 18 2.41 11.68 -10.58
N ASP A 19 2.44 11.30 -9.30
CA ASP A 19 3.11 12.06 -8.24
C ASP A 19 4.65 12.00 -8.34
N PHE A 20 5.20 10.88 -8.81
CA PHE A 20 6.66 10.62 -8.83
C PHE A 20 7.15 10.03 -10.17
N PRO A 21 6.93 10.69 -11.32
CA PRO A 21 7.11 10.08 -12.65
C PRO A 21 8.54 9.57 -12.93
N ASP A 22 9.55 10.26 -12.39
CA ASP A 22 10.97 9.99 -12.66
C ASP A 22 11.72 9.33 -11.50
N ASP A 23 11.01 8.93 -10.43
CA ASP A 23 11.63 8.29 -9.26
C ASP A 23 10.99 6.92 -8.95
N PRO A 24 11.41 5.84 -9.64
CA PRO A 24 10.87 4.50 -9.43
C PRO A 24 11.05 3.98 -8.01
N ALA A 25 12.11 4.39 -7.31
CA ALA A 25 12.35 3.96 -5.94
C ALA A 25 11.32 4.59 -5.00
N LEU A 26 11.06 5.89 -5.15
CA LEU A 26 10.05 6.60 -4.37
C LEU A 26 8.64 6.11 -4.70
N GLN A 27 8.35 5.80 -5.98
CA GLN A 27 7.10 5.15 -6.37
C GLN A 27 6.86 3.86 -5.59
N GLN A 28 7.84 2.96 -5.50
CA GLN A 28 7.67 1.69 -4.78
C GLN A 28 7.36 1.88 -3.30
N VAL A 29 8.07 2.79 -2.63
CA VAL A 29 7.85 3.11 -1.21
C VAL A 29 6.44 3.68 -0.99
N HIS A 30 6.01 4.59 -1.86
CA HIS A 30 4.70 5.23 -1.76
C HIS A 30 3.55 4.28 -2.10
N MET A 31 3.69 3.43 -3.12
CA MET A 31 2.72 2.37 -3.42
C MET A 31 2.55 1.43 -2.23
N ALA A 32 3.64 0.89 -1.70
CA ALA A 32 3.59 0.01 -0.53
C ALA A 32 2.93 0.69 0.68
N ARG A 33 3.29 1.95 0.94
CA ARG A 33 2.72 2.72 2.05
C ARG A 33 1.21 2.97 1.88
N ARG A 34 0.75 3.34 0.68
CA ARG A 34 -0.67 3.60 0.39
C ARG A 34 -1.49 2.32 0.48
N ILE A 35 -0.99 1.21 -0.05
CA ILE A 35 -1.64 -0.11 0.06
C ILE A 35 -1.80 -0.52 1.53
N LEU A 36 -0.74 -0.42 2.33
CA LEU A 36 -0.79 -0.73 3.76
C LEU A 36 -1.75 0.19 4.53
N ALA A 37 -1.82 1.47 4.16
CA ALA A 37 -2.74 2.42 4.78
C ALA A 37 -4.20 2.10 4.45
N LEU A 38 -4.49 1.73 3.20
CA LEU A 38 -5.82 1.34 2.76
C LEU A 38 -6.25 0.03 3.42
N GLU A 39 -5.37 -0.96 3.48
CA GLU A 39 -5.61 -2.22 4.19
C GLU A 39 -5.89 -1.98 5.68
N ALA A 40 -5.10 -1.13 6.32
CA ALA A 40 -5.29 -0.75 7.72
C ALA A 40 -6.65 -0.08 7.92
N GLN A 41 -7.02 0.87 7.06
CA GLN A 41 -8.32 1.53 7.11
C GLN A 41 -9.49 0.55 6.99
N LYS A 42 -9.43 -0.37 6.02
CA LYS A 42 -10.48 -1.39 5.81
C LYS A 42 -10.63 -2.35 6.99
N GLN A 43 -9.53 -2.68 7.66
CA GLN A 43 -9.53 -3.56 8.82
C GLN A 43 -9.81 -2.84 10.15
N GLY A 44 -9.96 -1.50 10.14
CA GLY A 44 -10.06 -0.70 11.36
C GLY A 44 -8.80 -0.77 12.23
N LYS A 45 -7.63 -0.96 11.60
CA LYS A 45 -6.32 -1.10 12.24
C LYS A 45 -5.42 0.08 11.88
N THR A 46 -4.27 0.14 12.52
CA THR A 46 -3.17 1.04 12.15
C THR A 46 -2.20 0.37 11.18
N VAL A 47 -1.48 1.17 10.39
CA VAL A 47 -0.43 0.69 9.49
C VAL A 47 0.59 -0.19 10.23
N GLY A 48 0.99 0.21 11.46
CA GLY A 48 1.94 -0.55 12.26
C GLY A 48 1.44 -1.94 12.68
N GLU A 49 0.13 -2.10 12.90
CA GLU A 49 -0.47 -3.41 13.18
C GLU A 49 -0.48 -4.32 11.95
N ILE A 50 -0.80 -3.77 10.78
CA ILE A 50 -0.71 -4.52 9.51
C ILE A 50 0.74 -4.91 9.22
N SER A 51 1.68 -3.98 9.33
CA SER A 51 3.10 -4.22 9.08
C SER A 51 3.68 -5.32 9.97
N ARG A 52 3.32 -5.34 11.27
CA ARG A 52 3.74 -6.44 12.16
C ARG A 52 3.14 -7.79 11.75
N SER A 53 1.87 -7.81 11.36
CA SER A 53 1.21 -9.05 10.92
C SER A 53 1.87 -9.66 9.67
N ILE A 54 2.38 -8.82 8.76
CA ILE A 54 3.10 -9.28 7.57
C ILE A 54 4.46 -9.89 7.95
N VAL A 55 5.19 -9.26 8.88
CA VAL A 55 6.50 -9.76 9.35
C VAL A 55 6.38 -11.09 10.11
N GLU A 56 5.32 -11.28 10.90
CA GLU A 56 5.08 -12.53 11.64
C GLU A 56 4.63 -13.69 10.73
N LYS A 57 4.16 -13.39 9.52
CA LYS A 57 3.71 -14.38 8.53
C LYS A 57 4.79 -14.76 7.51
N SER A 58 5.94 -14.07 7.51
CA SER A 58 7.06 -14.27 6.58
C SER A 58 8.12 -15.18 7.19
#